data_AF-X1D866-F1
#
_entry.id   AF-X1D866-F1
#
_cell.length_a   1.000
_cell.length_b   1.000
_cell.length_c   1.000
_cell.angle_alpha   90.00
_cell.angle_beta   90.00
_cell.angle_gamma   90.00
#
_symmetry.space_group_name_H-M   'P 1'
#
loop_
_entity.id
_entity.type
_entity.pdbx_description
1 polymer ?
#
loop_
_entity_poly.entity_id
_entity_poly.type
_entity_poly.pdbx_seq_one_letter_code
_entity_poly.pdbx_strand_id
1 'polypeptide(L)'
;MAKTWTATEGYGTSVAEASLELRNLTPQLYLFINQASWPNARLCLKDLEAFIEQFIASCSRIQTERIRNAVNSVRIALAHQSKDYFKKKKVNTKLEELVSLLIKAGCPLR
;
A
#
# COMPACT_ATOMS: atom_id res chain seq x y z
N MET A 1 38.02 -8.81 -27.47
CA MET A 1 37.28 -7.68 -26.85
C MET A 1 36.06 -8.25 -26.14
N ALA A 2 36.19 -8.56 -24.85
CA ALA A 2 35.10 -9.11 -24.05
C ALA A 2 34.35 -7.96 -23.39
N LYS A 3 33.03 -7.90 -23.59
CA LYS A 3 32.14 -6.92 -22.96
C LYS A 3 32.13 -7.17 -21.46
N THR A 4 32.71 -6.23 -20.71
CA THR A 4 32.53 -6.09 -19.27
C THR A 4 31.06 -5.84 -18.99
N TRP A 5 30.41 -6.81 -18.35
CA TRP A 5 29.15 -6.58 -17.65
C TRP A 5 29.47 -5.73 -16.43
N THR A 6 29.30 -4.41 -16.54
CA THR A 6 29.12 -3.57 -15.36
C THR A 6 27.81 -4.00 -14.74
N ALA A 7 27.88 -4.61 -13.56
CA ALA A 7 26.74 -4.73 -12.66
C ALA A 7 26.16 -3.31 -12.53
N THR A 8 24.98 -3.08 -13.10
CA THR A 8 24.24 -1.85 -12.89
C THR A 8 23.98 -1.75 -11.40
N GLU A 9 24.53 -0.68 -10.84
CA GLU A 9 24.41 -0.24 -9.47
C GLU A 9 22.93 -0.26 -9.04
N GLY A 10 22.73 -0.52 -7.74
CA GLY A 10 21.44 -0.89 -7.15
C GLY A 10 20.23 -0.15 -7.71
N TYR A 11 19.22 -0.93 -8.10
CA TYR A 11 17.86 -0.47 -8.23
C TYR A 11 17.38 0.02 -6.85
N GLY A 12 17.76 1.26 -6.50
CA GLY A 12 17.07 2.01 -5.47
C GLY A 12 15.67 2.26 -6.00
N THR A 13 14.69 1.49 -5.54
CA THR A 13 13.28 1.69 -5.88
C THR A 13 12.95 3.15 -5.60
N SER A 14 12.78 3.93 -6.66
CA SER A 14 12.64 5.38 -6.52
C SER A 14 11.28 5.73 -5.89
N VAL A 15 11.17 6.90 -5.27
CA VAL A 15 9.88 7.43 -4.77
C VAL A 15 8.80 7.37 -5.84
N ALA A 16 9.16 7.60 -7.11
CA ALA A 16 8.25 7.59 -8.25
C ALA A 16 7.70 6.18 -8.53
N GLU A 17 8.56 5.16 -8.48
CA GLU A 17 8.18 3.76 -8.69
C GLU A 17 7.28 3.26 -7.55
N ALA A 18 7.67 3.49 -6.29
CA ALA A 18 6.83 3.16 -5.15
C ALA A 18 5.48 3.87 -5.21
N SER A 19 5.46 5.16 -5.60
CA SER A 19 4.21 5.92 -5.75
C SER A 19 3.31 5.38 -6.87
N LEU A 20 3.88 4.94 -7.99
CA LEU A 20 3.13 4.34 -9.09
C LEU A 20 2.49 3.02 -8.67
N GLU A 21 3.23 2.16 -7.98
CA GLU A 21 2.71 0.89 -7.46
C GLU A 21 1.60 1.12 -6.42
N LEU A 22 1.78 2.07 -5.51
CA LEU A 22 0.73 2.47 -4.57
C LEU A 22 -0.53 2.95 -5.28
N ARG A 23 -0.38 3.74 -6.36
CA ARG A 23 -1.51 4.22 -7.18
C ARG A 23 -2.26 3.07 -7.87
N ASN A 24 -1.56 2.04 -8.32
CA ASN A 24 -2.16 0.90 -9.00
C ASN A 24 -2.83 -0.09 -8.02
N LEU A 25 -2.19 -0.39 -6.90
CA LEU A 25 -2.65 -1.40 -5.94
C LEU A 25 -3.79 -0.90 -5.05
N THR A 26 -3.85 0.41 -4.74
CA THR A 26 -4.92 0.99 -3.93
C THR A 26 -6.33 0.70 -4.48
N PRO A 27 -6.68 1.02 -5.75
CA PRO A 27 -7.99 0.70 -6.31
C PRO A 27 -8.25 -0.81 -6.43
N GLN A 28 -7.20 -1.61 -6.66
CA GLN A 28 -7.31 -3.07 -6.69
C GLN A 28 -7.71 -3.63 -5.32
N LEU A 29 -7.16 -3.08 -4.23
CA LEU A 29 -7.55 -3.45 -2.87
C LEU A 29 -9.02 -3.11 -2.59
N TYR A 30 -9.50 -1.92 -2.99
CA TYR A 30 -10.92 -1.57 -2.88
C TYR A 30 -11.82 -2.57 -3.62
N LEU A 31 -11.42 -2.98 -4.84
CA LEU A 31 -12.16 -3.96 -5.63
C LEU A 31 -12.28 -5.30 -4.89
N PHE A 32 -11.16 -5.84 -4.38
CA PHE A 32 -11.17 -7.11 -3.65
C PHE A 32 -12.02 -7.06 -2.37
N ILE A 33 -11.99 -5.94 -1.64
CA ILE A 33 -12.84 -5.75 -0.45
C ILE A 33 -14.32 -5.75 -0.83
N ASN A 34 -14.70 -5.02 -1.88
CA ASN A 34 -16.09 -4.92 -2.32
C ASN A 34 -16.65 -6.26 -2.83
N GLN A 35 -15.81 -7.05 -3.50
CA GLN A 35 -16.12 -8.43 -3.92
C GLN A 35 -16.09 -9.44 -2.75
N ALA A 36 -15.74 -9.01 -1.53
CA ALA A 36 -15.51 -9.89 -0.38
C ALA A 36 -14.46 -10.99 -0.65
N SER A 37 -13.51 -10.69 -1.53
CA SER A 37 -12.38 -11.55 -1.88
C SER A 37 -11.26 -11.39 -0.85
N TRP A 38 -11.52 -11.76 0.40
CA TRP A 38 -10.63 -11.52 1.56
C TRP A 38 -9.21 -12.07 1.41
N PRO A 39 -8.98 -13.28 0.84
CA PRO A 39 -7.62 -13.76 0.62
C PRO A 39 -6.82 -12.84 -0.30
N ASN A 40 -7.40 -12.43 -1.43
CA ASN A 40 -6.76 -11.52 -2.38
C ASN A 40 -6.59 -10.12 -1.80
N ALA A 41 -7.54 -9.62 -1.00
CA ALA A 41 -7.41 -8.36 -0.30
C ALA A 41 -6.23 -8.37 0.69
N ARG A 42 -6.00 -9.49 1.40
CA ARG A 42 -4.86 -9.62 2.32
C ARG A 42 -3.52 -9.69 1.57
N LEU A 43 -3.46 -10.44 0.46
CA LEU A 43 -2.26 -10.49 -0.38
C LEU A 43 -1.95 -9.10 -0.95
N CYS A 44 -2.95 -8.44 -1.53
CA CYS A 44 -2.82 -7.10 -2.07
C CYS A 44 -2.40 -6.07 -1.01
N LEU A 45 -2.91 -6.16 0.23
CA LEU A 45 -2.47 -5.29 1.33
C LEU A 45 -1.00 -5.55 1.71
N LYS A 46 -0.54 -6.80 1.68
CA LYS A 46 0.85 -7.15 1.98
C LYS A 46 1.80 -6.55 0.93
N ASP A 47 1.42 -6.62 -0.34
CA ASP A 47 2.19 -6.01 -1.43
C ASP A 47 2.18 -4.48 -1.30
N LEU A 48 1.00 -3.89 -1.05
CA LEU A 48 0.85 -2.45 -0.81
C LEU A 48 1.74 -1.98 0.36
N GLU A 49 1.78 -2.73 1.46
CA GLU A 49 2.62 -2.41 2.62
C GLU A 49 4.10 -2.33 2.27
N ALA A 50 4.62 -3.23 1.43
CA ALA A 50 6.01 -3.18 1.01
C ALA A 50 6.34 -1.86 0.27
N PHE A 51 5.45 -1.39 -0.60
CA PHE A 51 5.61 -0.12 -1.30
C PHE A 51 5.40 1.09 -0.38
N ILE A 52 4.51 0.99 0.61
CA ILE A 52 4.34 2.03 1.64
C ILE A 52 5.64 2.18 2.43
N GLU A 53 6.27 1.08 2.84
CA GLU A 53 7.55 1.11 3.56
C GLU A 53 8.68 1.71 2.71
N GLN A 54 8.76 1.39 1.42
CA GLN A 54 9.71 2.03 0.50
C GLN A 54 9.46 3.53 0.35
N PHE A 55 8.18 3.92 0.24
CA PHE A 55 7.79 5.32 0.12
C PHE A 55 8.17 6.12 1.38
N ILE A 56 7.79 5.65 2.57
CA ILE A 56 8.08 6.37 3.82
C ILE A 56 9.57 6.37 4.17
N ALA A 57 10.32 5.32 3.82
CA ALA A 57 11.78 5.30 3.97
C ALA A 57 12.46 6.37 3.09
N SER A 58 11.88 6.68 1.94
CA SER A 58 12.39 7.65 0.99
C SER A 58 11.94 9.09 1.28
N CYS A 59 11.16 9.31 2.34
CA CYS A 59 10.62 10.62 2.70
C CYS A 59 10.99 11.02 4.14
N SER A 60 11.98 11.92 4.27
CA SER A 60 12.57 12.33 5.55
C SER A 60 11.66 13.12 6.51
N ARG A 61 10.45 13.52 6.09
CA ARG A 61 9.53 14.40 6.85
C ARG A 61 8.15 13.79 7.14
N ILE A 62 7.98 12.48 6.93
CA ILE A 62 6.68 11.81 7.08
C ILE A 62 6.45 11.31 8.52
N GLN A 63 5.19 11.34 8.97
CA GLN A 63 4.73 10.67 10.19
C GLN A 63 4.67 9.14 9.98
N THR A 64 5.83 8.50 9.84
CA THR A 64 6.01 7.07 9.50
C THR A 64 5.18 6.15 10.40
N GLU A 65 5.19 6.40 11.71
CA GLU A 65 4.45 5.60 12.69
C GLU A 65 2.93 5.70 12.53
N ARG A 66 2.43 6.89 12.16
CA ARG A 66 0.99 7.10 11.90
C ARG A 66 0.52 6.32 10.67
N ILE A 67 1.34 6.26 9.63
CA ILE A 67 1.05 5.49 8.41
C ILE A 67 1.08 3.99 8.72
N ARG A 68 2.11 3.49 9.43
CA ARG A 68 2.19 2.09 9.86
C ARG A 68 1.00 1.67 10.72
N ASN A 69 0.55 2.53 11.64
CA ASN A 69 -0.63 2.31 12.45
C ASN A 69 -1.91 2.22 11.59
N ALA A 70 -2.03 3.04 10.55
CA ALA A 70 -3.16 2.96 9.61
C ALA A 70 -3.13 1.67 8.78
N VAL A 71 -1.96 1.25 8.28
CA VAL A 71 -1.78 -0.05 7.60
C VAL A 71 -2.20 -1.20 8.53
N ASN A 72 -1.74 -1.19 9.79
CA ASN A 72 -2.12 -2.20 10.77
C ASN A 72 -3.62 -2.20 11.07
N SER A 73 -4.26 -1.03 11.11
CA SER A 73 -5.72 -0.93 11.27
C SER A 73 -6.47 -1.62 10.14
N VAL A 74 -6.03 -1.44 8.89
CA VAL A 74 -6.60 -2.12 7.71
C VAL A 74 -6.36 -3.62 7.80
N ARG A 75 -5.15 -4.05 8.17
CA ARG A 75 -4.78 -5.46 8.34
C ARG A 75 -5.68 -6.17 9.34
N ILE A 76 -5.88 -5.58 10.52
CA ILE A 76 -6.74 -6.12 11.57
C ILE A 76 -8.19 -6.23 11.06
N ALA A 77 -8.68 -5.22 10.33
CA ALA A 77 -10.03 -5.25 9.76
C ALA A 77 -10.22 -6.38 8.71
N LEU A 78 -9.14 -6.75 7.99
CA LEU A 78 -9.10 -7.82 6.99
C LEU A 78 -8.86 -9.24 7.58
N ALA A 79 -8.48 -9.36 8.85
CA ALA A 79 -8.05 -10.64 9.44
C ALA A 79 -9.13 -11.73 9.35
N HIS A 80 -10.39 -11.36 9.63
CA HIS A 80 -11.50 -12.31 9.57
C HIS A 80 -12.18 -12.27 8.20
N GLN A 81 -12.72 -13.39 7.73
CA GLN A 81 -13.59 -13.42 6.56
C GLN A 81 -15.02 -13.06 6.97
N SER A 82 -15.78 -12.33 6.14
CA SER A 82 -17.24 -12.24 6.32
C SER A 82 -17.91 -11.72 5.04
N LYS A 83 -19.19 -12.04 4.82
CA LYS A 83 -19.93 -11.52 3.66
C LYS A 83 -20.70 -10.23 3.97
N ASP A 84 -20.61 -9.76 5.22
CA ASP A 84 -21.39 -8.64 5.74
C ASP A 84 -20.98 -7.32 5.06
N TYR A 85 -21.99 -6.58 4.61
CA TYR A 85 -21.84 -5.23 4.10
C TYR A 85 -21.17 -4.29 5.10
N PHE A 86 -21.53 -4.36 6.39
CA PHE A 86 -20.97 -3.49 7.42
C PHE A 86 -19.47 -3.72 7.59
N LYS A 87 -19.02 -4.96 7.40
CA LYS A 87 -17.60 -5.27 7.42
C LYS A 87 -16.86 -4.62 6.25
N LYS A 88 -17.37 -4.78 5.02
CA LYS A 88 -16.76 -4.15 3.83
C LYS A 88 -16.65 -2.65 4.02
N LYS A 89 -17.73 -2.02 4.48
CA LYS A 89 -17.77 -0.58 4.81
C LYS A 89 -16.70 -0.21 5.84
N LYS A 90 -16.60 -0.96 6.95
CA LYS A 90 -15.60 -0.72 7.99
C LYS A 90 -14.16 -0.80 7.45
N VAL A 91 -13.86 -1.80 6.62
CA VAL A 91 -12.53 -1.95 6.02
C VAL A 91 -12.25 -0.80 5.05
N ASN A 92 -13.21 -0.45 4.19
CA ASN A 92 -13.07 0.67 3.26
C ASN A 92 -12.85 2.00 3.98
N THR A 93 -13.54 2.27 5.09
CA THR A 93 -13.29 3.47 5.91
C THR A 93 -11.85 3.51 6.43
N LYS A 94 -11.30 2.36 6.87
CA LYS A 94 -9.89 2.28 7.29
C LYS A 94 -8.91 2.45 6.14
N LEU A 95 -9.25 1.97 4.95
CA LEU A 95 -8.47 2.17 3.75
C LEU A 95 -8.49 3.65 3.30
N GLU A 96 -9.63 4.32 3.37
CA GLU A 96 -9.78 5.75 3.09
C GLU A 96 -8.94 6.61 4.03
N GLU A 97 -8.91 6.26 5.33
CA GLU A 97 -8.02 6.89 6.33
C GLU A 97 -6.55 6.74 5.92
N LEU A 98 -6.10 5.53 5.53
CA LEU A 98 -4.73 5.28 5.07
C LEU A 98 -4.40 6.07 3.81
N VAL A 99 -5.25 6.03 2.78
CA VAL A 99 -5.07 6.76 1.52
C VAL A 99 -4.97 8.26 1.78
N SER A 100 -5.83 8.80 2.66
CA SER A 100 -5.78 10.21 3.05
C SER A 100 -4.46 10.60 3.71
N LEU A 101 -3.87 9.71 4.52
CA LEU A 101 -2.55 9.93 5.12
C LEU A 101 -1.44 9.91 4.08
N LEU A 102 -1.47 8.94 3.15
CA LEU A 102 -0.48 8.85 2.08
C LEU A 102 -0.51 10.08 1.16
N ILE A 103 -1.71 10.56 0.78
CA ILE A 103 -1.87 11.79 -0.01
C ILE A 103 -1.31 13.00 0.75
N LYS A 104 -1.64 13.15 2.04
CA LYS A 104 -1.09 14.23 2.89
C LYS A 104 0.43 14.16 3.03
N ALA A 105 0.98 12.96 2.93
CA ALA A 105 2.41 12.71 2.98
C ALA A 105 3.11 12.93 1.62
N GLY A 106 2.37 13.28 0.57
CA GLY A 106 2.91 13.61 -0.75
C GLY A 106 2.86 12.46 -1.75
N CYS A 107 2.20 11.34 -1.44
CA CYS A 107 2.03 10.23 -2.38
C CYS A 107 0.96 10.57 -3.43
N PRO A 108 1.28 10.58 -4.73
CA PRO A 108 0.33 10.89 -5.81
C PRO A 108 -0.60 9.69 -6.09
N LEU A 109 -1.63 9.52 -5.26
CA LEU A 109 -2.65 8.46 -5.39
C LEU A 109 -3.88 8.84 -6.24
N ARG A 110 -3.87 10.04 -6.86
CA ARG A 110 -4.87 10.46 -7.85
C ARG A 110 -4.50 9.94 -9.22
#